data_AF-A0A6P0NKH1-F1
#
_entry.id   AF-A0A6P0NKH1-F1
#
_cell.length_a   1.000
_cell.length_b   1.000
_cell.length_c   1.000
_cell.angle_alpha   90.00
_cell.angle_beta   90.00
_cell.angle_gamma   90.00
#
_symmetry.space_group_name_H-M   'P 1'
#
loop_
_entity.id
_entity.type
_entity.pdbx_description
1 polymer ?
#
loop_
_entity_poly.entity_id
_entity_poly.type
_entity_poly.pdbx_seq_one_letter_code
_entity_poly.pdbx_strand_id
1 'polypeptide(L)'
;MSLDTIENPTWEYPIRSFFNDIDINHMLTITGGGLNLGKYEDVKNNGKEIYERLLDDKNGQRMPLPPSPYWTKEMLDLYKTWMDNDYPEA
;
A
#
# COMPACT_ATOMS: atom_id res chain seq x y z
N MET A 1 17.00 7.61 -4.97
CA MET A 1 15.96 8.64 -4.85
C MET A 1 15.37 8.50 -3.48
N SER A 2 15.33 9.58 -2.71
CA SER A 2 14.57 9.62 -1.46
C SER A 2 13.08 9.78 -1.80
N LEU A 3 12.21 9.17 -1.01
CA LEU A 3 10.76 9.26 -1.19
C LEU A 3 10.24 10.68 -0.86
N ASP A 4 11.05 11.49 -0.16
CA ASP A 4 10.75 12.83 0.36
C ASP A 4 10.41 13.88 -0.73
N THR A 5 10.64 13.58 -2.01
CA THR A 5 10.43 14.51 -3.13
C THR A 5 9.22 14.15 -4.01
N ILE A 6 8.44 13.13 -3.65
CA ILE A 6 7.30 12.69 -4.47
C ILE A 6 6.06 13.51 -4.07
N GLU A 7 5.79 14.57 -4.83
CA GLU A 7 4.63 15.43 -4.58
C GLU A 7 3.32 14.86 -5.15
N ASN A 8 3.39 14.06 -6.22
CA ASN A 8 2.24 13.48 -6.91
C ASN A 8 2.43 11.96 -7.08
N PRO A 9 2.21 11.17 -6.02
CA PRO A 9 2.32 9.72 -6.10
C PRO A 9 1.21 9.14 -6.97
N THR A 10 1.54 8.13 -7.78
CA THR A 10 0.64 7.38 -8.63
C THR A 10 0.75 5.89 -8.35
N TRP A 11 -0.18 5.10 -8.90
CA TRP A 11 -0.10 3.64 -8.82
C TRP A 11 1.21 3.12 -9.41
N GLU A 12 1.57 3.56 -10.62
CA GLU A 12 2.81 3.16 -11.29
C GLU A 12 4.05 3.53 -10.48
N TYR A 13 4.03 4.68 -9.80
CA TYR A 13 5.09 5.05 -8.88
C TYR A 13 4.64 6.06 -7.79
N PRO A 14 4.89 5.79 -6.49
CA PRO A 14 5.57 4.62 -5.93
C PRO A 14 4.62 3.54 -5.42
N ILE A 15 3.29 3.75 -5.47
CA ILE A 15 2.33 3.02 -4.64
C ILE A 15 2.37 1.51 -4.87
N ARG A 16 2.40 1.06 -6.12
CA ARG A 16 2.50 -0.37 -6.44
C ARG A 16 3.74 -1.02 -5.83
N SER A 17 4.86 -0.29 -5.79
CA SER A 17 6.14 -0.82 -5.30
C SER A 17 6.17 -1.04 -3.79
N PHE A 18 5.25 -0.44 -3.04
CA PHE A 18 5.16 -0.61 -1.60
C PHE A 18 4.57 -1.99 -1.20
N PHE A 19 3.85 -2.64 -2.12
CA PHE A 19 3.33 -3.98 -1.95
C PHE A 19 4.31 -4.99 -2.56
N ASN A 20 4.99 -5.74 -1.70
CA ASN A 20 5.92 -6.77 -2.17
C ASN A 20 5.19 -8.09 -2.45
N ASP A 21 5.89 -9.05 -3.06
CA ASP A 21 5.32 -10.36 -3.40
C ASP A 21 4.85 -11.15 -2.16
N ILE A 22 5.43 -10.92 -0.98
CA ILE A 22 4.99 -11.55 0.27
C ILE A 22 3.62 -11.01 0.66
N ASP A 23 3.42 -9.70 0.61
CA ASP A 23 2.13 -9.06 0.90
C ASP A 23 1.04 -9.53 -0.06
N ILE A 24 1.37 -9.54 -1.35
CA ILE A 24 0.46 -9.95 -2.42
C ILE A 24 0.03 -11.41 -2.21
N ASN A 25 1.00 -12.33 -2.03
CA ASN A 25 0.70 -13.74 -1.85
C ASN A 25 -0.06 -14.01 -0.54
N HIS A 26 0.28 -13.28 0.53
CA HIS A 26 -0.42 -13.41 1.80
C HIS A 26 -1.89 -13.01 1.66
N MET A 27 -2.16 -11.83 1.08
CA MET A 27 -3.53 -11.35 0.89
C MET A 27 -4.33 -12.23 -0.05
N LEU A 28 -3.73 -12.72 -1.14
CA LEU A 28 -4.36 -13.70 -2.01
C LEU A 28 -4.73 -14.98 -1.24
N THR A 29 -3.86 -15.45 -0.35
CA THR A 29 -4.11 -16.66 0.44
C THR A 29 -5.23 -16.45 1.47
N ILE A 30 -5.15 -15.39 2.29
CA ILE A 30 -6.12 -15.18 3.37
C ILE A 30 -7.51 -14.75 2.91
N THR A 31 -7.60 -14.13 1.72
CA THR A 31 -8.88 -13.72 1.11
C THR A 31 -9.42 -14.73 0.10
N GLY A 32 -8.70 -15.84 -0.16
CA GLY A 32 -9.06 -16.76 -1.24
C GLY A 32 -9.06 -16.11 -2.63
N GLY A 33 -8.22 -15.09 -2.84
CA GLY A 33 -8.10 -14.33 -4.07
C GLY A 33 -9.01 -13.09 -4.17
N GLY A 34 -9.75 -12.75 -3.11
CA GLY A 34 -10.67 -11.60 -3.09
C GLY A 34 -9.99 -10.23 -3.03
N LEU A 35 -8.71 -10.16 -2.65
CA LEU A 35 -7.91 -8.94 -2.66
C LEU A 35 -6.49 -9.23 -3.18
N ASN A 36 -6.18 -8.75 -4.39
CA ASN A 36 -4.84 -8.81 -4.94
C ASN A 36 -4.14 -7.44 -4.85
N LEU A 37 -3.22 -7.30 -3.89
CA LEU A 37 -2.45 -6.06 -3.70
C LEU A 37 -1.52 -5.70 -4.89
N GLY A 38 -1.36 -6.59 -5.86
CA GLY A 38 -0.62 -6.33 -7.09
C GLY A 38 -1.47 -5.73 -8.21
N LYS A 39 -2.77 -5.55 -8.02
CA LYS A 39 -3.72 -5.01 -9.01
C LYS A 39 -4.23 -3.64 -8.59
N TYR A 40 -4.12 -2.66 -9.49
CA TYR A 40 -4.60 -1.29 -9.27
C TYR A 40 -6.07 -1.26 -8.81
N GLU A 41 -6.96 -1.91 -9.55
CA GLU A 41 -8.40 -1.89 -9.26
C GLU A 41 -8.71 -2.44 -7.86
N ASP A 42 -8.09 -3.54 -7.46
CA ASP A 42 -8.31 -4.13 -6.15
C ASP A 42 -7.80 -3.19 -5.04
N VAL A 43 -6.63 -2.56 -5.22
CA VAL A 43 -6.07 -1.62 -4.23
C VAL A 43 -6.87 -0.32 -4.17
N LYS A 44 -7.30 0.22 -5.31
CA LYS A 44 -8.15 1.42 -5.40
C LYS A 44 -9.48 1.20 -4.69
N ASN A 45 -10.17 0.12 -5.01
CA ASN A 45 -11.50 -0.18 -4.45
C ASN A 45 -11.46 -0.40 -2.93
N ASN A 46 -10.31 -0.83 -2.39
CA ASN A 46 -10.11 -1.08 -0.96
C ASN A 46 -9.18 -0.04 -0.30
N GLY A 47 -8.83 1.05 -0.97
CA GLY A 47 -7.68 1.89 -0.58
C GLY A 47 -7.82 2.49 0.80
N LYS A 48 -9.02 2.94 1.16
CA LYS A 48 -9.32 3.45 2.50
C LYS A 48 -9.17 2.37 3.58
N GLU A 49 -9.71 1.18 3.35
CA GLU A 49 -9.62 0.07 4.31
C GLU A 49 -8.17 -0.39 4.50
N ILE A 50 -7.40 -0.46 3.41
CA ILE A 50 -5.96 -0.75 3.44
C ILE A 50 -5.23 0.30 4.29
N TYR A 51 -5.47 1.58 4.05
CA TYR A 51 -4.84 2.67 4.80
C TYR A 51 -5.19 2.64 6.29
N GLU A 52 -6.47 2.46 6.63
CA GLU A 52 -6.92 2.35 8.03
C GLU A 52 -6.28 1.14 8.71
N ARG A 53 -6.16 0.01 8.01
CA ARG A 53 -5.49 -1.18 8.53
C ARG A 53 -4.01 -0.98 8.80
N LEU A 54 -3.34 -0.17 7.96
CA LEU A 54 -1.94 0.21 8.15
C LEU A 54 -1.75 1.21 9.32
N LEU A 55 -2.75 2.04 9.62
CA LEU A 55 -2.73 3.03 10.71
C LEU A 55 -3.14 2.49 12.10
N ASP A 56 -4.13 1.60 12.17
CA ASP A 56 -4.61 0.99 13.43
C ASP A 56 -3.50 0.20 14.14
N ASP A 57 -2.48 -0.16 13.37
CA ASP A 57 -1.29 -0.77 13.88
C ASP A 57 -0.30 0.30 14.35
N LYS A 58 0.22 0.18 15.57
CA LYS A 58 1.16 1.15 16.17
C LYS A 58 2.45 1.23 15.32
N ASN A 59 2.41 2.05 14.26
CA ASN A 59 3.43 2.20 13.21
C ASN A 59 3.52 1.04 12.19
N GLY A 60 2.40 0.51 11.67
CA GLY A 60 2.43 -0.41 10.52
C GLY A 60 2.99 -1.82 10.79
N GLN A 61 3.02 -2.26 12.06
CA GLN A 61 3.68 -3.48 12.55
C GLN A 61 3.02 -4.85 12.23
N ARG A 62 2.21 -4.97 11.19
CA ARG A 62 1.51 -6.22 10.78
C ARG A 62 1.64 -6.49 9.30
N MET A 63 1.96 -5.46 8.51
CA MET A 63 2.09 -5.56 7.05
C MET A 63 3.31 -4.74 6.61
N PRO A 64 4.29 -5.37 5.95
CA PRO A 64 4.38 -6.80 5.64
C PRO A 64 4.56 -7.66 6.89
N LEU A 65 4.24 -8.94 6.78
CA LEU A 65 4.67 -9.92 7.78
C LEU A 65 6.20 -10.07 7.76
N PRO A 66 6.84 -10.42 8.90
CA PRO A 66 8.26 -10.77 8.92
C PRO A 66 8.59 -11.83 7.84
N PRO A 67 9.73 -11.71 7.14
CA PRO A 67 10.89 -10.87 7.46
C PRO A 67 10.88 -9.46 6.81
N SER A 68 9.85 -9.08 6.08
CA SER A 68 9.82 -7.79 5.37
C SER A 68 9.64 -6.62 6.35
N PRO A 69 10.31 -5.48 6.11
CA PRO A 69 10.18 -4.31 6.97
C PRO A 69 8.78 -3.69 6.81
N TYR A 70 8.21 -3.27 7.93
CA TYR A 70 6.94 -2.54 7.99
C TYR A 70 7.00 -1.24 7.18
N TRP A 71 5.82 -0.76 6.76
CA TRP A 71 5.72 0.52 6.07
C TRP A 71 6.22 1.65 6.95
N THR A 72 7.06 2.52 6.37
CA THR A 72 7.51 3.72 7.05
C THR A 72 6.39 4.76 7.10
N LYS A 73 6.51 5.75 8.00
CA LYS A 73 5.59 6.88 8.03
C LYS A 73 5.49 7.58 6.67
N GLU A 74 6.61 7.72 5.98
CA GLU A 74 6.69 8.36 4.66
C GLU A 74 5.92 7.59 3.59
N MET A 75 5.99 6.25 3.59
CA MET A 75 5.16 5.43 2.69
C MET A 75 3.67 5.61 2.98
N LEU A 76 3.28 5.71 4.26
CA LEU A 76 1.90 5.98 4.66
C LEU A 76 1.44 7.37 4.24
N ASP A 77 2.30 8.38 4.38
CA ASP A 77 2.00 9.74 3.94
C ASP A 77 1.81 9.80 2.42
N LEU A 78 2.66 9.12 1.64
CA LEU A 78 2.54 9.04 0.18
C LEU A 78 1.29 8.27 -0.26
N TYR A 79 0.95 7.17 0.42
CA TYR A 79 -0.27 6.43 0.16
C TYR A 79 -1.51 7.29 0.43
N LYS A 80 -1.49 8.06 1.52
CA LYS A 80 -2.55 9.01 1.82
C LYS A 80 -2.67 10.09 0.74
N THR A 81 -1.57 10.70 0.30
CA THR A 81 -1.60 11.69 -0.78
C THR A 81 -2.16 11.10 -2.08
N TRP A 82 -1.81 9.86 -2.42
CA TRP A 82 -2.36 9.17 -3.58
C TRP A 82 -3.88 8.99 -3.49
N MET A 83 -4.40 8.61 -2.31
CA MET A 83 -5.84 8.53 -2.06
C MET A 83 -6.52 9.91 -2.16
N ASP A 84 -5.92 10.93 -1.55
CA ASP A 84 -6.46 12.29 -1.52
C ASP A 84 -6.50 12.90 -2.94
N ASN A 85 -5.64 12.43 -3.85
CA ASN A 85 -5.59 12.79 -5.26
C ASN A 85 -6.52 11.95 -6.18
N ASP A 86 -7.47 11.21 -5.61
CA ASP A 86 -8.42 10.34 -6.33
C ASP A 86 -7.76 9.17 -7.08
N TYR A 87 -6.73 8.58 -6.46
CA TYR A 87 -6.09 7.33 -6.89
C TYR A 87 -5.51 7.37 -8.31
N PRO A 88 -4.66 8.34 -8.70
CA PRO A 88 -4.10 8.39 -10.05
C PRO A 88 -3.31 7.13 -10.38
N GLU A 89 -3.52 6.58 -11.58
CA GLU A 89 -2.84 5.35 -12.02
C GLU A 89 -1.43 5.64 -12.56
N ALA A 90 -1.29 6.68 -13.38
CA ALA A 90 -0.04 7.14 -14.00
C ALA A 90 0.12 8.67 -13.90
#